data_AF-A0A1D6HB36-F1
#
_entry.id   AF-A0A1D6HB36-F1
#
_cell.length_a   1.000
_cell.length_b   1.000
_cell.length_c   1.000
_cell.angle_alpha   90.00
_cell.angle_beta   90.00
_cell.angle_gamma   90.00
#
_symmetry.space_group_name_H-M   'P 1'
#
loop_
_entity.id
_entity.type
_entity.pdbx_description
1 polymer ?
#
loop_
_entity_poly.entity_id
_entity_poly.type
_entity_poly.pdbx_seq_one_letter_code
_entity_poly.pdbx_strand_id
1 'polypeptide(L)'
;MGRVREKLDIDFVISTGDNFYKNGLKGVRDQAFKESFMDIYIAQSLQKPWYSVLGNHDYMGNALAQLSPVLRKIDDRFICMRSSSLTQNLWTSSLSTPLHSNWSIGLTLASIVMTGEGWRLEAST
;
A
#
# COMPACT_ATOMS: atom_id res chain seq x y z
N MET A 1 -4.77 11.83 7.81
CA MET A 1 -5.19 10.78 6.85
C MET A 1 -6.69 10.83 6.52
N GLY A 2 -7.61 10.67 7.49
CA GLY A 2 -9.07 10.57 7.20
C GLY A 2 -9.67 11.70 6.34
N ARG A 3 -9.41 12.97 6.68
CA ARG A 3 -9.92 14.15 5.94
C ARG A 3 -9.39 14.31 4.52
N VAL A 4 -8.16 13.87 4.28
CA VAL A 4 -7.55 13.91 2.93
C VAL A 4 -8.22 12.86 2.05
N ARG A 5 -8.47 11.68 2.63
CA ARG A 5 -9.11 10.58 1.92
C ARG A 5 -10.57 10.84 1.57
N GLU A 6 -11.32 11.50 2.45
CA GLU A 6 -12.70 11.94 2.16
C GLU A 6 -12.80 12.80 0.90
N LYS A 7 -11.73 13.51 0.54
CA LYS A 7 -11.69 14.38 -0.64
C LYS A 7 -11.20 13.68 -1.91
N LEU A 8 -10.48 12.57 -1.79
CA LEU A 8 -9.73 11.94 -2.90
C LEU A 8 -10.31 10.60 -3.36
N ASP A 9 -11.34 10.08 -2.68
CA ASP A 9 -12.00 8.79 -2.99
C ASP A 9 -11.03 7.66 -3.39
N ILE A 10 -10.09 7.34 -2.50
CA ILE A 10 -9.04 6.37 -2.83
C ILE A 10 -9.52 4.93 -2.55
N ASP A 11 -9.13 4.00 -3.42
CA ASP A 11 -9.54 2.59 -3.35
C ASP A 11 -8.79 1.77 -2.28
N PHE A 12 -7.53 2.10 -2.02
CA PHE A 12 -6.67 1.37 -1.07
C PHE A 12 -5.56 2.27 -0.52
N VAL A 13 -4.80 1.75 0.44
CA VAL A 13 -3.60 2.39 0.99
C VAL A 13 -2.40 1.47 0.76
N ILE A 14 -1.24 2.05 0.45
CA ILE A 14 0.02 1.33 0.44
C ILE A 14 0.85 1.81 1.64
N SER A 15 1.28 0.88 2.49
CA SER A 15 2.29 1.13 3.52
C SER A 15 3.65 0.63 3.02
N THR A 16 4.63 1.50 3.08
CA THR A 16 5.99 1.26 2.56
C THR A 16 6.93 0.58 3.56
N GLY A 17 6.40 0.06 4.67
CA GLY A 17 7.17 -0.59 5.72
C GLY A 17 7.23 0.23 7.00
N ASP A 18 7.95 -0.32 7.98
CA ASP A 18 8.00 0.19 9.36
C ASP A 18 6.61 0.36 9.95
N ASN A 19 5.81 -0.70 9.83
CA ASN A 19 4.41 -0.69 10.22
C ASN A 19 4.24 -0.59 11.74
N PHE A 20 5.15 -1.19 12.51
CA PHE A 20 5.09 -1.20 13.98
C PHE A 20 6.42 -0.81 14.63
N TYR A 21 6.46 0.41 15.17
CA TYR A 21 7.63 0.90 15.92
C TYR A 21 7.60 0.48 17.40
N LYS A 22 8.75 0.33 18.07
CA LYS A 22 10.12 0.40 17.52
C LYS A 22 10.69 -0.96 17.11
N ASN A 23 10.11 -2.08 17.58
CA ASN A 23 10.69 -3.41 17.40
C ASN A 23 9.68 -4.41 16.80
N GLY A 24 8.87 -3.95 15.84
CA GLY A 24 7.86 -4.78 15.20
C GLY A 24 6.81 -5.32 16.18
N LEU A 25 6.05 -6.33 15.72
CA LEU A 25 5.15 -7.10 16.57
C LEU A 25 5.90 -8.25 17.24
N LYS A 26 5.55 -8.63 18.46
CA LYS A 26 6.07 -9.84 19.13
C LYS A 26 5.40 -11.12 18.62
N GLY A 27 4.20 -11.01 18.04
CA GLY A 27 3.44 -12.14 17.50
C GLY A 27 2.06 -11.72 16.98
N VAL A 28 1.27 -12.70 16.52
CA VAL A 28 -0.06 -12.47 15.93
C VAL A 28 -1.14 -12.02 16.92
N ARG A 29 -0.82 -12.00 18.22
CA ARG A 29 -1.69 -11.52 19.30
C ARG A 29 -1.10 -10.31 20.01
N ASP A 30 -0.08 -9.68 19.42
CA ASP A 30 0.50 -8.49 20.01
C ASP A 30 -0.52 -7.34 19.99
N GLN A 31 -0.71 -6.73 21.16
CA GLN A 31 -1.64 -5.62 21.36
C GLN A 31 -1.27 -4.39 20.50
N ALA A 32 0.00 -4.24 20.14
CA ALA A 32 0.47 -3.18 19.25
C ALA A 32 -0.26 -3.16 17.90
N PHE A 33 -0.73 -4.33 17.40
CA PHE A 33 -1.54 -4.38 16.18
C PHE A 33 -2.84 -3.59 16.34
N LYS A 34 -3.54 -3.79 17.46
CA LYS A 34 -4.77 -3.07 17.75
C LYS A 34 -4.49 -1.58 17.99
N GLU A 35 -3.53 -1.30 18.86
CA GLU A 35 -3.23 0.07 19.33
C GLU A 35 -2.65 0.97 18.24
N SER A 36 -1.91 0.41 17.27
CA SER A 36 -1.21 1.19 16.24
C SER A 36 -1.89 1.16 14.87
N PHE A 37 -2.81 0.21 14.63
CA PHE A 37 -3.52 0.10 13.35
C PHE A 37 -5.04 0.19 13.51
N MET A 38 -5.64 -0.75 14.24
CA MET A 38 -7.11 -0.87 14.31
C MET A 38 -7.76 0.36 14.95
N ASP A 39 -7.25 0.76 16.12
CA ASP A 39 -7.83 1.86 16.91
C ASP A 39 -7.42 3.25 16.37
N ILE A 40 -6.41 3.32 15.50
CA ILE A 40 -5.93 4.58 14.91
C ILE A 40 -6.66 4.90 13.61
N TYR A 41 -6.83 3.91 12.73
CA TYR A 41 -7.40 4.12 11.40
C TYR A 41 -8.89 3.79 11.36
N ILE A 42 -9.67 4.39 12.26
CA ILE A 42 -11.12 4.14 12.43
C ILE A 42 -12.03 4.96 11.51
N ALA A 43 -11.52 6.02 10.88
CA ALA A 43 -12.34 6.87 10.01
C ALA A 43 -12.98 6.06 8.88
N GLN A 44 -14.24 6.35 8.53
CA GLN A 44 -14.98 5.58 7.52
C GLN A 44 -14.25 5.58 6.17
N SER A 45 -13.66 6.71 5.79
CA SER A 45 -12.86 6.80 4.58
C SER A 45 -11.69 5.80 4.60
N LEU A 46 -11.13 5.48 5.77
CA LEU A 46 -9.99 4.56 5.92
C LEU A 46 -10.37 3.06 6.02
N GLN A 47 -11.67 2.71 5.96
CA GLN A 47 -12.16 1.33 6.00
C GLN A 47 -12.04 0.64 4.63
N LYS A 48 -10.80 0.50 4.16
CA LYS A 48 -10.43 0.01 2.83
C LYS A 48 -9.15 -0.82 2.94
N PRO A 49 -8.76 -1.62 1.93
CA PRO A 49 -7.56 -2.44 1.99
C PRO A 49 -6.27 -1.62 2.19
N TRP A 50 -5.36 -2.15 3.01
CA TRP A 50 -4.01 -1.65 3.26
C TRP A 50 -3.01 -2.71 2.80
N TYR A 51 -2.28 -2.40 1.74
CA TYR A 51 -1.19 -3.22 1.22
C TYR A 51 0.12 -2.76 1.84
N SER A 52 0.65 -3.55 2.76
CA SER A 52 1.86 -3.22 3.51
C SER A 52 3.02 -4.12 3.09
N VAL A 53 4.20 -3.53 2.98
CA VAL A 53 5.47 -4.28 2.96
C VAL A 53 6.16 -4.20 4.32
N LEU A 54 7.23 -4.96 4.51
CA LEU A 54 8.02 -4.95 5.75
C LEU A 54 9.16 -3.95 5.66
N GLY A 55 9.32 -3.11 6.69
CA GLY A 55 10.49 -2.24 6.86
C GLY A 55 11.49 -2.80 7.87
N ASN A 56 12.57 -2.05 8.13
CA ASN A 56 13.64 -2.49 9.02
C ASN A 56 13.17 -2.67 10.48
N HIS A 57 12.26 -1.83 10.97
CA HIS A 57 11.73 -1.98 12.32
C HIS A 57 10.85 -3.22 12.48
N ASP A 58 10.15 -3.62 11.41
CA ASP A 58 9.33 -4.83 11.41
C ASP A 58 10.18 -6.10 11.54
N TYR A 59 11.36 -6.10 10.92
CA TYR A 59 12.35 -7.19 11.03
C TYR A 59 13.04 -7.27 12.40
N MET A 60 12.99 -6.23 13.22
CA MET A 60 13.47 -6.29 14.61
C MET A 60 12.53 -7.08 15.53
N GLY A 61 11.30 -7.35 15.07
CA GLY A 61 10.32 -8.18 15.74
C GLY A 61 10.00 -9.47 14.99
N ASN A 62 8.79 -9.97 15.19
CA ASN A 62 8.23 -11.12 14.51
C ASN A 62 7.60 -10.70 13.18
N ALA A 63 8.44 -10.53 12.15
CA ALA A 63 8.00 -10.20 10.79
C ALA A 63 7.00 -11.24 10.23
N LEU A 64 7.10 -12.52 10.62
CA LEU A 64 6.17 -13.56 10.19
C LEU A 64 4.76 -13.36 10.76
N ALA A 65 4.63 -12.69 11.91
CA ALA A 65 3.31 -12.35 12.44
C ALA A 65 2.57 -11.40 11.49
N GLN A 66 3.27 -10.41 10.92
CA GLN A 66 2.68 -9.47 9.97
C GLN A 66 2.23 -10.14 8.68
N LEU A 67 3.04 -11.08 8.17
CA LEU A 67 2.72 -11.87 6.97
C LEU A 67 1.67 -12.97 7.23
N SER A 68 1.32 -13.22 8.48
CA SER A 68 0.42 -14.31 8.85
C SER A 68 -1.01 -13.99 8.43
N PRO A 69 -1.76 -14.96 7.87
CA PRO A 69 -3.19 -14.79 7.62
C PRO A 69 -3.99 -14.54 8.90
N VAL A 70 -3.42 -14.79 10.09
CA VAL A 70 -4.07 -14.53 11.37
C VAL A 70 -4.35 -13.04 11.56
N LEU A 71 -3.40 -12.14 11.28
CA LEU A 71 -3.66 -10.70 11.45
C LEU A 71 -4.73 -10.20 10.47
N ARG A 72 -4.73 -10.71 9.23
CA ARG A 72 -5.79 -10.44 8.25
C ARG A 72 -7.16 -10.96 8.70
N LYS A 73 -7.21 -12.02 9.52
CA LYS A 73 -8.48 -12.48 10.11
C LYS A 73 -8.93 -11.62 11.29
N ILE A 74 -8.01 -10.93 11.96
CA ILE A 74 -8.31 -9.99 13.05
C ILE A 74 -8.83 -8.68 12.46
N ASP A 75 -8.19 -8.17 11.41
CA ASP A 75 -8.65 -7.02 10.63
C ASP A 75 -8.35 -7.28 9.14
N ASP A 76 -9.40 -7.42 8.34
CA ASP A 76 -9.34 -7.82 6.93
C ASP A 76 -8.70 -6.76 6.02
N ARG A 77 -8.61 -5.52 6.52
CA ARG A 77 -7.94 -4.41 5.85
C ARG A 77 -6.43 -4.60 5.83
N PHE A 78 -5.83 -5.30 6.79
CA PHE A 78 -4.37 -5.43 6.88
C PHE A 78 -3.86 -6.57 6.00
N ILE A 79 -3.25 -6.21 4.87
CA ILE A 79 -2.69 -7.15 3.89
C ILE A 79 -1.18 -6.90 3.81
N CYS A 80 -0.39 -7.72 4.51
CA CYS A 80 1.06 -7.63 4.45
C CYS A 80 1.67 -8.68 3.53
N MET A 81 2.58 -8.25 2.65
CA MET A 81 3.28 -9.11 1.71
C MET A 81 4.78 -8.80 1.76
N ARG A 82 5.64 -9.79 1.47
CA ARG A 82 7.09 -9.55 1.37
C ARG A 82 7.44 -8.67 0.18
N SER A 83 6.69 -8.84 -0.90
CA SER A 83 6.75 -8.04 -2.12
C SER A 83 5.36 -8.03 -2.75
N SER A 84 5.04 -6.96 -3.46
CA SER A 84 3.83 -6.88 -4.27
C SER A 84 4.13 -6.04 -5.52
N SER A 85 3.54 -6.43 -6.64
CA SER A 85 3.53 -5.65 -7.86
C SER A 85 2.12 -5.12 -8.05
N LEU A 86 2.02 -3.81 -8.24
CA LEU A 86 0.76 -3.14 -8.54
C LEU A 86 0.80 -2.70 -9.99
N THR A 87 -0.19 -3.13 -10.76
CA THR A 87 -0.40 -2.68 -12.14
C THR A 87 -1.76 -2.05 -12.21
N GLN A 88 -1.83 -0.78 -12.60
CA GLN A 88 -3.07 -0.08 -12.86
C GLN A 88 -3.13 0.28 -14.34
N ASN A 89 -4.20 -0.16 -15.00
CA ASN A 89 -4.50 0.29 -16.36
C ASN A 89 -5.07 1.70 -16.26
N LEU A 90 -4.29 2.70 -16.65
CA LEU A 90 -4.79 4.06 -16.81
C LEU A 90 -5.60 4.11 -18.11
N TRP A 91 -6.92 4.20 -18.00
CA TRP A 91 -7.76 4.56 -19.14
C TRP A 91 -7.54 6.04 -19.45
N THR A 92 -6.80 6.34 -20.52
CA THR A 92 -6.87 7.66 -21.11
C THR A 92 -8.21 7.73 -21.83
N SER A 93 -9.15 8.52 -21.30
CA SER A 93 -10.33 8.89 -22.07
C SER A 93 -9.84 9.67 -23.30
N SER A 94 -9.88 9.04 -24.46
CA SER A 94 -9.57 9.68 -25.74
C SER A 94 -10.51 10.87 -25.91
N LEU A 95 -9.97 12.08 -25.82
CA LEU A 95 -10.61 13.24 -26.40
C LEU A 95 -10.79 12.92 -27.88
N SER A 96 -12.04 12.76 -28.31
CA SER A 96 -12.41 12.62 -29.70
C SER A 96 -12.15 13.96 -30.41
N THR A 97 -10.91 14.16 -30.82
CA THR A 97 -10.58 15.09 -31.91
C THR A 97 -9.98 14.24 -33.02
N PRO A 98 -10.63 14.14 -34.21
CA PRO A 98 -10.03 13.45 -35.32
C PRO A 98 -9.00 14.40 -35.93
N LEU A 99 -7.71 14.06 -35.90
CA LEU A 99 -6.73 14.50 -36.90
C LEU A 99 -5.47 13.63 -36.79
N HIS A 100 -5.30 12.78 -37.81
CA HIS A 100 -4.08 12.13 -38.30
C HIS A 100 -2.84 12.11 -37.38
N SER A 101 -2.56 10.97 -36.75
CA SER A 101 -1.27 10.27 -36.84
C SER A 101 -1.26 9.05 -35.89
N ASN A 102 -0.77 7.93 -36.40
CA ASN A 102 -0.60 6.69 -35.65
C ASN A 102 0.39 6.90 -34.49
N TRP A 103 -0.10 6.82 -33.25
CA TRP A 103 0.73 6.52 -32.08
C TRP A 103 0.11 5.37 -31.31
N SER A 104 0.87 4.29 -31.18
CA SER A 104 0.57 3.17 -30.29
C SER A 104 0.59 3.67 -28.85
N ILE A 105 -0.49 3.42 -28.10
CA ILE A 105 -0.55 3.73 -26.66
C ILE A 105 0.28 2.67 -25.93
N GLY A 106 1.49 3.04 -25.52
CA GLY A 106 2.34 2.21 -24.67
C GLY A 106 1.74 2.06 -23.28
N LEU A 107 1.59 0.83 -22.82
CA LEU A 107 1.32 0.50 -21.41
C LEU A 107 2.51 0.94 -20.57
N THR A 108 2.40 2.09 -19.90
CA THR A 108 3.41 2.50 -18.92
C THR A 108 3.19 1.72 -17.63
N LEU A 109 4.08 0.78 -17.33
CA LEU A 109 4.17 0.15 -16.02
C LEU A 109 4.85 1.15 -15.08
N ALA A 110 4.13 1.63 -14.06
CA ALA A 110 4.72 2.43 -12.99
C ALA A 110 5.04 1.52 -11.80
N SER A 111 6.31 1.39 -11.46
CA SER A 111 6.79 0.68 -10.28
C SER A 111 7.23 1.69 -9.23
N ILE A 112 6.86 1.47 -7.96
CA ILE A 112 7.41 2.22 -6.83
C ILE A 112 8.65 1.47 -6.35
N VAL A 113 9.83 2.06 -6.55
CA VAL A 113 11.14 1.45 -6.24
C VAL A 113 11.78 2.17 -5.06
N MET A 114 12.28 1.41 -4.08
CA MET A 114 13.16 1.93 -3.04
C MET A 114 14.56 2.12 -3.59
N THR A 115 15.07 3.35 -3.53
CA THR A 115 16.49 3.65 -3.75
C THR A 115 17.15 4.04 -2.43
N GLY A 116 18.49 4.08 -2.40
CA GLY A 116 19.24 4.58 -1.23
C GLY A 116 18.94 6.03 -0.85
N GLU A 117 18.22 6.78 -1.70
CA GLU A 117 17.79 8.17 -1.51
C GLU A 117 16.29 8.28 -1.18
N GLY A 118 15.58 7.16 -1.04
CA GLY A 118 14.13 7.11 -0.82
C GLY A 118 13.35 6.55 -2.01
N TRP A 119 12.02 6.64 -1.93
CA TRP A 119 11.11 6.05 -2.90
C TRP A 119 11.04 6.88 -4.18
N ARG A 120 11.24 6.23 -5.34
CA ARG A 120 11.03 6.83 -6.66
C ARG A 120 9.94 6.07 -7.41
N LEU A 121 9.10 6.82 -8.12
CA LEU A 121 8.18 6.26 -9.10
C LEU A 121 8.97 6.07 -10.40
N GLU A 122 9.21 4.83 -10.80
CA GLU A 122 9.87 4.51 -12.06
C GLU A 122 8.83 4.03 -13.07
N ALA A 123 8.69 4.78 -14.15
CA ALA A 123 7.89 4.39 -15.31
C ALA A 123 8.81 3.62 -16.27
N SER A 124 8.53 2.34 -16.54
CA SER A 124 9.20 1.62 -17.63
C SER A 124 8.51 1.94 -18.96
N THR A 125 9.31 2.48 -19.89
CA THR A 125 8.95 2.73 -21.30
C THR A 125 9.16 1.49 -22.15
#